data_AF-A0A485LPF8-F1
#
_entry.id   AF-A0A485LPF8-F1
#
_cell.length_a   1.000
_cell.length_b   1.000
_cell.length_c   1.000
_cell.angle_alpha   90.00
_cell.angle_beta   90.00
_cell.angle_gamma   90.00
#
_symmetry.space_group_name_H-M   'P 1'
#
loop_
_entity.id
_entity.type
_entity.pdbx_description
1 polymer ?
#
loop_
_entity_poly.entity_id
_entity_poly.type
_entity_poly.pdbx_seq_one_letter_code
_entity_poly.pdbx_strand_id
1 'polypeptide(L)'
;MSTKETLTKGGGAASTSQGLLTLLRVCQIVLALLLFSTVWYIGEFATMWPTPNAKPTNEEVEVEHLVHLNNVFETRGPNRYYVPDFDAAETYLRTVNLTDGPLFVLLMSGETNGTYWCADCERAKGPVADALARAPANTRLLEVSVGTAQDWHDDFNSFRSKSTFHIRKIPALLQYAGNLHTTRLISERFTLDTELLDFAFGTKGPAPRAVQTIRNVEAMTAYLDAYDGSHALFLSFTSGINSHTGRLWCPFCDIADLPLQYYFEQYAPPDAVMLRIVVADSYGAWKNPKNPFRLQTAARVTGLPTLSRVSRDAATKALAVREYTPFFENRAELVAFFQADK
;
A
#
# COMPACT_ATOMS: atom_id res chain seq x y z
N MET A 1 -87.69 2.03 -8.06
CA MET A 1 -87.17 1.42 -9.31
C MET A 1 -86.57 0.07 -8.92
N SER A 2 -87.33 -1.03 -8.96
CA SER A 2 -87.50 -1.95 -10.11
C SER A 2 -86.13 -2.48 -10.58
N THR A 3 -85.70 -3.70 -10.26
CA THR A 3 -86.10 -4.99 -10.91
C THR A 3 -85.46 -6.16 -10.12
N LYS A 4 -86.23 -7.21 -9.73
CA LYS A 4 -86.18 -8.64 -10.18
C LYS A 4 -84.82 -9.12 -10.74
N GLU A 5 -84.22 -10.27 -10.38
CA GLU A 5 -84.68 -11.66 -10.55
C GLU A 5 -83.83 -12.62 -9.67
N THR A 6 -84.45 -13.48 -8.86
CA THR A 6 -84.64 -14.94 -9.09
C THR A 6 -83.43 -15.81 -8.75
N LEU A 7 -83.51 -16.45 -7.58
CA LEU A 7 -82.63 -17.50 -7.08
C LEU A 7 -83.26 -18.86 -7.42
N THR A 8 -82.56 -19.73 -8.16
CA THR A 8 -82.88 -21.16 -8.26
C THR A 8 -81.70 -22.06 -7.87
N LYS A 9 -82.09 -23.08 -7.12
CA LYS A 9 -81.34 -24.16 -6.47
C LYS A 9 -80.75 -25.18 -7.45
N GLY A 10 -79.75 -25.92 -6.95
CA GLY A 10 -79.34 -27.26 -7.40
C GLY A 10 -77.91 -27.25 -7.92
N GLY A 11 -76.95 -28.02 -7.42
CA GLY A 11 -76.99 -29.32 -6.75
C GLY A 11 -75.89 -30.18 -7.38
N GLY A 12 -75.20 -31.00 -6.59
CA GLY A 12 -74.41 -32.11 -7.13
C GLY A 12 -72.89 -32.01 -6.93
N ALA A 13 -72.45 -32.46 -5.77
CA ALA A 13 -71.08 -32.88 -5.53
C ALA A 13 -70.75 -34.11 -6.39
N ALA A 14 -69.88 -33.96 -7.40
CA ALA A 14 -69.29 -35.08 -8.14
C ALA A 14 -68.03 -34.70 -8.94
N SER A 15 -67.17 -33.79 -8.45
CA SER A 15 -65.95 -33.38 -9.20
C SER A 15 -64.62 -33.49 -8.44
N THR A 16 -64.63 -33.88 -7.17
CA THR A 16 -63.44 -33.70 -6.30
C THR A 16 -62.39 -34.81 -6.40
N SER A 17 -62.73 -36.03 -6.87
CA SER A 17 -61.74 -37.13 -6.95
C SER A 17 -60.95 -37.17 -8.26
N GLN A 18 -61.53 -36.71 -9.38
CA GLN A 18 -60.84 -36.65 -10.66
C GLN A 18 -59.80 -35.52 -10.71
N GLY A 19 -60.06 -34.38 -10.06
CA GLY A 19 -59.09 -33.28 -9.96
C GLY A 19 -57.84 -33.65 -9.17
N LEU A 20 -57.99 -34.39 -8.06
CA LEU A 20 -56.86 -34.80 -7.21
C LEU A 20 -55.96 -35.83 -7.90
N LEU A 21 -56.54 -36.79 -8.63
CA LEU A 21 -55.79 -37.78 -9.41
C LEU A 21 -55.01 -37.14 -10.56
N THR A 22 -55.57 -36.09 -11.16
CA THR A 22 -54.95 -35.34 -12.25
C THR A 22 -53.81 -34.46 -11.72
N LEU A 23 -53.98 -33.82 -10.55
CA LEU A 23 -52.95 -33.04 -9.89
C LEU A 23 -51.75 -33.92 -9.46
N LEU A 24 -52.00 -35.10 -8.89
CA LEU A 24 -50.96 -36.06 -8.52
C LEU A 24 -50.13 -36.51 -9.72
N ARG A 25 -50.78 -36.79 -10.86
CA ARG A 25 -50.08 -37.15 -12.10
C ARG A 25 -49.24 -36.00 -12.66
N VAL A 26 -49.74 -34.76 -12.59
CA VAL A 26 -48.99 -33.58 -13.00
C VAL A 26 -47.77 -33.37 -12.10
N CYS A 27 -47.92 -33.50 -10.77
CA CYS A 27 -46.79 -33.40 -9.85
C CYS A 27 -45.73 -34.49 -10.08
N GLN A 28 -46.14 -35.73 -10.39
CA GLN A 28 -45.21 -36.82 -10.73
C GLN A 28 -44.43 -36.54 -12.01
N ILE A 29 -45.07 -35.98 -13.03
CA ILE A 29 -44.42 -35.61 -14.29
C ILE A 29 -43.44 -34.44 -14.07
N VAL A 30 -43.84 -33.41 -13.31
CA VAL A 30 -42.96 -32.28 -13.00
C VAL A 30 -41.74 -32.74 -12.19
N LEU A 31 -41.93 -33.62 -11.21
CA LEU A 31 -40.83 -34.18 -10.42
C LEU A 31 -39.89 -35.02 -11.30
N ALA A 32 -40.43 -35.84 -12.21
CA ALA A 32 -39.62 -36.62 -13.15
C ALA A 32 -38.82 -35.72 -14.10
N LEU A 33 -39.41 -34.61 -14.59
CA LEU A 33 -38.72 -33.64 -15.43
C LEU A 33 -37.62 -32.87 -14.68
N LEU A 34 -37.84 -32.53 -13.42
CA LEU A 34 -36.82 -31.89 -12.57
C LEU A 34 -35.67 -32.86 -12.25
N LEU A 35 -35.97 -34.13 -12.01
CA LEU A 35 -34.95 -35.16 -11.80
C LEU A 35 -34.15 -35.44 -13.08
N PHE A 36 -34.81 -35.50 -14.24
CA PHE A 36 -34.10 -35.63 -15.52
C PHE A 36 -33.26 -34.40 -15.84
N SER A 37 -33.78 -33.19 -15.60
CA SER A 37 -33.03 -31.94 -15.79
C SER A 37 -31.81 -31.87 -14.86
N THR A 38 -31.95 -32.26 -13.60
CA THR A 38 -30.82 -32.27 -12.65
C THR A 38 -29.78 -33.33 -13.03
N VAL A 39 -30.17 -34.54 -13.43
CA VAL A 39 -29.22 -35.56 -13.90
C VAL A 39 -28.55 -35.13 -15.20
N TRP A 40 -29.28 -34.48 -16.11
CA TRP A 40 -28.70 -33.91 -17.34
C TRP A 40 -27.71 -32.79 -17.02
N TYR A 41 -28.05 -31.86 -16.13
CA TYR A 41 -27.15 -30.80 -15.68
C TYR A 41 -25.93 -31.34 -14.95
N ILE A 42 -26.07 -32.39 -14.13
CA ILE A 42 -24.94 -33.07 -13.47
C ILE A 42 -24.06 -33.76 -14.51
N GLY A 43 -24.65 -34.36 -15.56
CA GLY A 43 -23.93 -34.96 -16.67
C GLY A 43 -23.11 -33.93 -17.46
N GLU A 44 -23.72 -32.79 -17.83
CA GLU A 44 -22.98 -31.70 -18.47
C GLU A 44 -21.90 -31.13 -17.54
N PHE A 45 -22.20 -30.91 -16.26
CA PHE A 45 -21.20 -30.45 -15.28
C PHE A 45 -20.04 -31.44 -15.14
N ALA A 46 -20.31 -32.74 -15.12
CA ALA A 46 -19.27 -33.76 -15.05
C ALA A 46 -18.38 -33.80 -16.31
N THR A 47 -18.92 -33.40 -17.47
CA THR A 47 -18.14 -33.26 -18.72
C THR A 47 -17.49 -31.88 -18.89
N MET A 48 -17.97 -30.85 -18.19
CA MET A 48 -17.38 -29.50 -18.14
C MET A 48 -16.23 -29.39 -17.15
N TRP A 49 -16.05 -30.36 -16.25
CA TRP A 49 -14.82 -30.48 -15.50
C TRP A 49 -13.82 -31.14 -16.43
N PRO A 50 -12.83 -30.41 -16.98
CA PRO A 50 -11.70 -31.09 -17.59
C PRO A 50 -11.20 -32.10 -16.55
N THR A 51 -10.79 -33.28 -17.01
CA THR A 51 -9.97 -34.21 -16.21
C THR A 51 -9.06 -33.38 -15.32
N PRO A 52 -8.99 -33.63 -13.99
CA PRO A 52 -8.14 -32.82 -13.14
C PRO A 52 -6.72 -33.01 -13.65
N ASN A 53 -6.25 -32.06 -14.48
CA ASN A 53 -4.86 -31.94 -14.83
C ASN A 53 -4.18 -31.87 -13.47
N ALA A 54 -3.24 -32.79 -13.26
CA ALA A 54 -2.43 -32.82 -12.07
C ALA A 54 -2.04 -31.37 -11.76
N LYS A 55 -2.37 -30.89 -10.56
CA LYS A 55 -1.90 -29.56 -10.15
C LYS A 55 -0.39 -29.58 -10.37
N PRO A 56 0.16 -28.62 -11.12
CA PRO A 56 1.58 -28.61 -11.39
C PRO A 56 2.33 -28.68 -10.06
N THR A 57 3.37 -29.49 -10.05
CA THR A 57 4.25 -29.59 -8.88
C THR A 57 4.90 -28.22 -8.61
N ASN A 58 5.33 -27.97 -7.38
CA ASN A 58 5.99 -26.70 -7.05
C ASN A 58 7.22 -26.43 -7.94
N GLU A 59 7.93 -27.49 -8.35
CA GLU A 59 9.08 -27.40 -9.26
C GLU A 59 8.66 -26.97 -10.67
N GLU A 60 7.56 -27.52 -11.19
CA GLU A 60 7.04 -27.12 -12.51
C GLU A 60 6.61 -25.65 -12.54
N VAL A 61 5.96 -25.17 -11.47
CA VAL A 61 5.57 -23.75 -11.33
C VAL A 61 6.81 -22.85 -11.26
N GLU A 62 7.84 -23.25 -10.51
CA GLU A 62 9.09 -22.48 -10.41
C GLU A 62 9.81 -22.39 -11.76
N VAL A 63 9.86 -23.49 -12.51
CA VAL A 63 10.42 -23.49 -13.87
C VAL A 63 9.63 -22.58 -14.80
N GLU A 64 8.29 -22.62 -14.75
CA GLU A 64 7.45 -21.74 -15.56
C GLU A 64 7.71 -20.26 -15.26
N HIS A 65 7.80 -19.87 -13.98
CA HIS A 65 8.12 -18.50 -13.58
C HIS A 65 9.51 -18.06 -14.05
N LEU A 66 10.52 -18.95 -13.97
CA LEU A 66 11.86 -18.67 -14.48
C LEU A 66 11.90 -18.51 -16.00
N VAL A 67 11.15 -19.35 -16.73
CA VAL A 67 10.99 -19.24 -18.18
C VAL A 67 10.32 -17.91 -18.53
N HIS A 68 9.26 -17.53 -17.83
CA HIS A 68 8.60 -16.24 -18.00
C HIS A 68 9.58 -15.08 -17.79
N LEU A 69 10.29 -15.04 -16.65
CA LEU A 69 11.30 -14.02 -16.36
C LEU A 69 12.33 -13.93 -17.49
N ASN A 70 12.91 -15.05 -17.92
CA ASN A 70 13.93 -15.06 -18.98
C ASN A 70 13.41 -14.51 -20.31
N ASN A 71 12.13 -14.69 -20.62
CA ASN A 71 11.53 -14.20 -21.87
C ASN A 71 11.26 -12.69 -21.85
N VAL A 72 11.01 -12.12 -20.67
CA VAL A 72 10.57 -10.72 -20.54
C VAL A 72 11.62 -9.80 -19.89
N PHE A 73 12.71 -10.35 -19.40
CA PHE A 73 13.78 -9.60 -18.76
C PHE A 73 14.60 -8.81 -19.78
N GLU A 74 14.72 -7.51 -19.55
CA GLU A 74 15.48 -6.60 -20.39
C GLU A 74 16.63 -5.96 -19.61
N THR A 75 17.80 -5.84 -20.23
CA THR A 75 18.88 -5.00 -19.72
C THR A 75 18.84 -3.64 -20.43
N ARG A 76 18.56 -2.58 -19.67
CA ARG A 76 18.42 -1.20 -20.16
C ARG A 76 19.64 -0.31 -19.92
N GLY A 77 20.71 -0.88 -19.34
CA GLY A 77 21.98 -0.20 -19.10
C GLY A 77 22.80 -0.90 -18.01
N PRO A 78 23.94 -0.31 -17.61
CA PRO A 78 24.74 -0.82 -16.51
C PRO A 78 23.90 -0.89 -15.22
N ASN A 79 23.79 -2.11 -14.66
CA ASN A 79 23.00 -2.40 -13.46
C ASN A 79 21.53 -1.92 -13.51
N ARG A 80 20.98 -1.73 -14.71
CA ARG A 80 19.60 -1.26 -14.92
C ARG A 80 18.84 -2.28 -15.74
N TYR A 81 17.80 -2.81 -15.14
CA TYR A 81 17.01 -3.92 -15.66
C TYR A 81 15.54 -3.53 -15.76
N TYR A 82 14.77 -4.26 -16.57
CA TYR A 82 13.34 -4.07 -16.70
C TYR A 82 12.59 -5.38 -16.81
N VAL A 83 11.39 -5.41 -16.23
CA VAL A 83 10.40 -6.46 -16.38
C VAL A 83 8.99 -5.85 -16.50
N PRO A 84 8.08 -6.45 -17.29
CA PRO A 84 6.81 -5.81 -17.64
C PRO A 84 5.68 -6.02 -16.64
N ASP A 85 5.84 -6.93 -15.67
CA ASP A 85 4.76 -7.39 -14.80
C ASP A 85 5.23 -7.82 -13.40
N PHE A 86 4.25 -8.11 -12.54
CA PHE A 86 4.46 -8.48 -11.14
C PHE A 86 5.20 -9.81 -11.00
N ASP A 87 4.82 -10.83 -11.77
CA ASP A 87 5.29 -12.20 -11.57
C ASP A 87 6.76 -12.33 -11.97
N ALA A 88 7.18 -11.67 -13.06
CA ALA A 88 8.58 -11.54 -13.43
C ALA A 88 9.38 -10.76 -12.37
N ALA A 89 8.84 -9.66 -11.83
CA ALA A 89 9.51 -8.88 -10.80
C ALA A 89 9.70 -9.66 -9.49
N GLU A 90 8.67 -10.39 -9.05
CA GLU A 90 8.76 -11.26 -7.88
C GLU A 90 9.76 -12.39 -8.10
N THR A 91 9.75 -13.03 -9.28
CA THR A 91 10.70 -14.08 -9.63
C THR A 91 12.14 -13.56 -9.63
N TYR A 92 12.37 -12.37 -10.19
CA TYR A 92 13.68 -11.73 -10.15
C TYR A 92 14.17 -11.52 -8.72
N LEU A 93 13.32 -10.98 -7.84
CA LEU A 93 13.69 -10.72 -6.45
C LEU A 93 14.01 -12.00 -5.68
N ARG A 94 13.32 -13.11 -5.98
CA ARG A 94 13.55 -14.41 -5.33
C ARG A 94 14.82 -15.11 -5.80
N THR A 95 15.30 -14.80 -7.00
CA THR A 95 16.43 -15.50 -7.65
C THR A 95 17.74 -14.73 -7.55
N VAL A 96 17.67 -13.39 -7.47
CA VAL A 96 18.85 -12.54 -7.36
C VAL A 96 19.46 -12.61 -5.96
N ASN A 97 20.79 -12.57 -5.88
CA ASN A 97 21.45 -12.36 -4.61
C ASN A 97 21.34 -10.88 -4.18
N LEU A 98 20.54 -10.63 -3.14
CA LEU A 98 20.33 -9.29 -2.59
C LEU A 98 21.58 -8.72 -1.90
N THR A 99 22.62 -9.53 -1.65
CA THR A 99 23.86 -9.07 -1.00
C THR A 99 24.92 -8.55 -1.98
N ASP A 100 24.77 -8.75 -3.29
CA ASP A 100 25.78 -8.32 -4.28
C ASP A 100 25.91 -6.80 -4.42
N GLY A 101 24.94 -6.07 -3.88
CA GLY A 101 24.90 -4.62 -3.84
C GLY A 101 23.49 -4.13 -3.57
N PRO A 102 23.31 -2.84 -3.22
CA PRO A 102 21.99 -2.26 -3.00
C PRO A 102 21.08 -2.52 -4.22
N LEU A 103 19.92 -3.11 -3.98
CA LEU A 103 18.91 -3.33 -5.02
C LEU A 103 17.74 -2.38 -4.78
N PHE A 104 17.45 -1.58 -5.80
CA PHE A 104 16.27 -0.73 -5.86
C PHE A 104 15.28 -1.27 -6.89
N VAL A 105 13.99 -1.17 -6.59
CA VAL A 105 12.91 -1.48 -7.51
C VAL A 105 12.11 -0.20 -7.76
N LEU A 106 12.07 0.25 -9.02
CA LEU A 106 11.28 1.39 -9.46
C LEU A 106 10.02 0.90 -10.18
N LEU A 107 8.89 1.03 -9.51
CA LEU A 107 7.57 0.73 -10.07
C LEU A 107 7.05 1.95 -10.82
N MET A 108 6.81 1.77 -12.12
CA MET A 108 6.29 2.80 -13.02
C MET A 108 5.05 2.29 -13.75
N SER A 109 4.28 3.20 -14.33
CA SER A 109 3.25 2.84 -15.30
C SER A 109 3.81 2.01 -16.46
N GLY A 110 2.95 1.28 -17.17
CA GLY A 110 3.29 0.74 -18.48
C GLY A 110 3.75 1.83 -19.46
N GLU A 111 4.64 1.43 -20.36
CA GLU A 111 5.27 2.28 -21.37
C GLU A 111 4.76 1.90 -22.77
N THR A 112 4.42 2.89 -23.59
CA THR A 112 4.11 2.70 -25.01
C THR A 112 5.03 3.59 -25.82
N ASN A 113 5.84 3.00 -26.70
CA ASN A 113 6.83 3.71 -27.54
C ASN A 113 7.79 4.63 -26.75
N GLY A 114 8.25 4.20 -25.58
CA GLY A 114 9.21 4.98 -24.79
C GLY A 114 8.59 5.97 -23.80
N THR A 115 7.25 6.07 -23.77
CA THR A 115 6.51 7.05 -22.98
C THR A 115 5.58 6.38 -21.98
N TYR A 116 5.61 6.84 -20.74
CA TYR A 116 4.76 6.39 -19.66
C TYR A 116 3.38 7.05 -19.70
N TRP A 117 2.30 6.27 -19.48
CA TRP A 117 0.96 6.86 -19.40
C TRP A 117 0.74 7.70 -18.14
N CYS A 118 1.53 7.46 -17.08
CA CYS A 118 1.50 8.27 -15.86
C CYS A 118 2.48 9.44 -15.97
N ALA A 119 1.96 10.67 -15.89
CA ALA A 119 2.76 11.89 -16.01
C ALA A 119 3.85 12.01 -14.92
N ASP A 120 3.60 11.56 -13.69
CA ASP A 120 4.62 11.55 -12.64
C ASP A 120 5.70 10.50 -12.91
N CYS A 121 5.36 9.34 -13.49
CA CYS A 121 6.34 8.33 -13.89
C CYS A 121 7.24 8.86 -15.00
N GLU A 122 6.67 9.56 -15.98
CA GLU A 122 7.45 10.18 -17.06
C GLU A 122 8.45 11.22 -16.49
N ARG A 123 8.01 12.05 -15.55
CA ARG A 123 8.89 13.02 -14.89
C ARG A 123 9.97 12.39 -14.03
N ALA A 124 9.72 11.22 -13.45
CA ALA A 124 10.67 10.53 -12.56
C ALA A 124 11.81 9.82 -13.32
N LYS A 125 11.60 9.48 -14.60
CA LYS A 125 12.57 8.75 -15.44
C LYS A 125 13.97 9.36 -15.40
N GLY A 126 14.06 10.67 -15.65
CA GLY A 126 15.33 11.41 -15.66
C GLY A 126 16.00 11.46 -14.29
N PRO A 127 15.36 12.07 -13.26
CA PRO A 127 15.94 12.19 -11.93
C PRO A 127 16.43 10.88 -11.31
N VAL A 128 15.67 9.79 -11.46
CA VAL A 128 16.08 8.48 -10.92
C VAL A 128 17.26 7.88 -11.69
N ALA A 129 17.25 7.97 -13.02
CA ALA A 129 18.39 7.53 -13.83
C ALA A 129 19.67 8.30 -13.52
N ASP A 130 19.56 9.63 -13.35
CA ASP A 130 20.67 10.49 -12.99
C ASP A 130 21.22 10.15 -11.59
N ALA A 131 20.35 9.87 -10.62
CA ALA A 131 20.75 9.45 -9.28
C ALA A 131 21.45 8.08 -9.28
N LEU A 132 20.93 7.10 -10.05
CA LEU A 132 21.59 5.81 -10.23
C LEU A 132 22.98 5.96 -10.85
N ALA A 133 23.14 6.84 -11.83
CA ALA A 133 24.44 7.08 -12.47
C ALA A 133 25.50 7.65 -11.51
N ARG A 134 25.07 8.34 -10.43
CA ARG A 134 25.95 8.83 -9.36
C ARG A 134 26.12 7.84 -8.20
N ALA A 135 25.26 6.82 -8.12
CA ALA A 135 25.26 5.84 -7.03
C ALA A 135 26.52 4.95 -7.05
N PRO A 136 26.83 4.23 -5.96
CA PRO A 136 27.92 3.25 -5.94
C PRO A 136 27.81 2.28 -7.13
N ALA A 137 28.95 1.92 -7.73
CA ALA A 137 29.00 1.19 -8.99
C ALA A 137 28.34 -0.21 -8.99
N ASN A 138 28.10 -0.81 -7.82
CA ASN A 138 27.38 -2.07 -7.67
C ASN A 138 25.89 -1.90 -7.33
N THR A 139 25.38 -0.67 -7.35
CA THR A 139 23.96 -0.37 -7.13
C THR A 139 23.16 -0.80 -8.33
N ARG A 140 22.06 -1.52 -8.08
CA ARG A 140 21.19 -2.12 -9.09
C ARG A 140 19.81 -1.49 -9.04
N LEU A 141 19.22 -1.30 -10.22
CA LEU A 141 17.85 -0.81 -10.40
C LEU A 141 17.06 -1.78 -11.26
N LEU A 142 15.98 -2.32 -10.71
CA LEU A 142 14.94 -3.04 -11.47
C LEU A 142 13.77 -2.09 -11.72
N GLU A 143 13.51 -1.77 -12.98
CA GLU A 143 12.29 -1.08 -13.40
C GLU A 143 11.17 -2.09 -13.62
N VAL A 144 9.98 -1.79 -13.10
CA VAL A 144 8.83 -2.69 -13.17
C VAL A 144 7.64 -1.91 -13.67
N SER A 145 7.01 -2.40 -14.75
CA SER A 145 5.73 -1.87 -15.21
C SER A 145 4.60 -2.41 -14.33
N VAL A 146 3.71 -1.53 -13.88
CA VAL A 146 2.48 -1.90 -13.16
C VAL A 146 1.31 -2.23 -14.10
N GLY A 147 1.56 -2.27 -15.41
CA GLY A 147 0.56 -2.52 -16.44
C GLY A 147 -0.11 -1.25 -16.96
N THR A 148 -1.31 -1.41 -17.51
CA THR A 148 -2.10 -0.31 -18.06
C THR A 148 -2.70 0.57 -16.95
N ALA A 149 -3.22 1.74 -17.32
CA ALA A 149 -3.95 2.59 -16.38
C ALA A 149 -5.14 1.85 -15.76
N GLN A 150 -5.85 1.02 -16.54
CA GLN A 150 -6.97 0.22 -16.06
C GLN A 150 -6.51 -0.80 -15.02
N ASP A 151 -5.42 -1.53 -15.31
CA ASP A 151 -4.87 -2.51 -14.36
C ASP A 151 -4.46 -1.84 -13.06
N TRP A 152 -3.83 -0.66 -13.12
CA TRP A 152 -3.37 0.06 -11.95
C TRP A 152 -4.52 0.61 -11.08
N HIS A 153 -5.64 0.97 -11.70
CA HIS A 153 -6.84 1.45 -11.00
C HIS A 153 -7.66 0.32 -10.36
N ASP A 154 -7.38 -0.94 -10.68
CA ASP A 154 -7.95 -2.08 -9.97
C ASP A 154 -7.37 -2.17 -8.55
N ASP A 155 -8.25 -2.16 -7.54
CA ASP A 155 -7.87 -2.33 -6.14
C ASP A 155 -7.25 -3.72 -5.85
N PHE A 156 -7.55 -4.71 -6.68
CA PHE A 156 -6.99 -6.07 -6.57
C PHE A 156 -5.65 -6.25 -7.28
N ASN A 157 -5.15 -5.22 -7.96
CA ASN A 157 -3.86 -5.24 -8.63
C ASN A 157 -2.77 -5.80 -7.69
N SER A 158 -2.01 -6.79 -8.17
CA SER A 158 -1.00 -7.51 -7.39
C SER A 158 0.02 -6.60 -6.70
N PHE A 159 0.37 -5.46 -7.30
CA PHE A 159 1.29 -4.48 -6.71
C PHE A 159 0.72 -3.78 -5.47
N ARG A 160 -0.62 -3.70 -5.35
CA ARG A 160 -1.32 -3.14 -4.19
C ARG A 160 -1.63 -4.20 -3.13
N SER A 161 -2.03 -5.39 -3.57
CA SER A 161 -2.61 -6.42 -2.72
C SER A 161 -1.56 -7.39 -2.14
N LYS A 162 -0.52 -7.75 -2.90
CA LYS A 162 0.52 -8.69 -2.44
C LYS A 162 1.61 -7.96 -1.62
N SER A 163 2.18 -8.67 -0.64
CA SER A 163 3.14 -8.10 0.31
C SER A 163 4.50 -7.74 -0.28
N THR A 164 4.88 -8.35 -1.41
CA THR A 164 6.16 -8.14 -2.08
C THR A 164 6.42 -6.65 -2.31
N PHE A 165 5.48 -5.95 -2.98
CA PHE A 165 5.59 -4.51 -3.22
C PHE A 165 4.67 -3.68 -2.32
N HIS A 166 3.42 -4.09 -2.11
CA HIS A 166 2.41 -3.39 -1.30
C HIS A 166 2.48 -1.84 -1.40
N ILE A 167 2.36 -1.31 -2.62
CA ILE A 167 2.38 0.13 -2.89
C ILE A 167 0.97 0.66 -3.19
N ARG A 168 0.74 1.95 -2.92
CA ARG A 168 -0.53 2.61 -3.27
C ARG A 168 -0.42 3.62 -4.40
N LYS A 169 0.80 4.02 -4.73
CA LYS A 169 1.13 5.16 -5.56
C LYS A 169 2.29 4.80 -6.48
N ILE A 170 2.30 5.40 -7.67
CA ILE A 170 3.39 5.34 -8.64
C ILE A 170 3.74 6.77 -9.08
N PRO A 171 4.99 7.06 -9.46
CA PRO A 171 6.15 6.16 -9.37
C PRO A 171 6.50 5.83 -7.92
N ALA A 172 7.07 4.65 -7.69
CA ALA A 172 7.52 4.21 -6.37
C ALA A 172 8.90 3.55 -6.46
N LEU A 173 9.88 4.08 -5.74
CA LEU A 173 11.23 3.54 -5.62
C LEU A 173 11.38 2.87 -4.25
N LEU A 174 11.55 1.55 -4.26
CA LEU A 174 11.73 0.71 -3.08
C LEU A 174 13.18 0.28 -2.97
N GLN A 175 13.75 0.35 -1.77
CA GLN A 175 15.01 -0.33 -1.48
C GLN A 175 14.71 -1.71 -0.86
N TYR A 176 15.32 -2.75 -1.40
CA TYR A 176 15.24 -4.10 -0.85
C TYR A 176 16.48 -4.43 -0.02
N ALA A 177 16.24 -5.10 1.11
CA ALA A 177 17.27 -5.72 1.94
C ALA A 177 17.18 -7.24 1.88
N GLY A 178 18.19 -7.93 2.41
CA GLY A 178 18.21 -9.39 2.45
C GLY A 178 17.05 -9.92 3.30
N ASN A 179 16.31 -10.91 2.77
CA ASN A 179 15.01 -11.47 3.22
C ASN A 179 13.73 -10.98 2.49
N LEU A 180 13.87 -10.28 1.35
CA LEU A 180 12.74 -9.72 0.56
C LEU A 180 11.94 -8.63 1.30
N HIS A 181 12.44 -8.10 2.42
CA HIS A 181 11.83 -6.94 3.05
C HIS A 181 12.28 -5.66 2.35
N THR A 182 11.40 -4.67 2.40
CA THR A 182 11.68 -3.32 1.90
C THR A 182 12.07 -2.43 3.06
N THR A 183 13.13 -1.64 2.90
CA THR A 183 13.66 -0.76 3.97
C THR A 183 13.29 0.70 3.78
N ARG A 184 13.09 1.13 2.53
CA ARG A 184 12.83 2.53 2.17
C ARG A 184 11.83 2.61 1.02
N LEU A 185 11.01 3.65 1.05
CA LEU A 185 10.11 4.04 -0.04
C LEU A 185 10.33 5.52 -0.37
N ILE A 186 10.44 5.83 -1.66
CA ILE A 186 10.24 7.17 -2.22
C ILE A 186 9.10 7.06 -3.23
N SER A 187 8.13 7.96 -3.18
CA SER A 187 6.95 7.88 -4.04
C SER A 187 6.53 9.24 -4.60
N GLU A 188 5.84 9.21 -5.74
CA GLU A 188 5.22 10.38 -6.39
C GLU A 188 6.21 11.54 -6.57
N ARG A 189 5.92 12.72 -6.02
CA ARG A 189 6.77 13.92 -6.19
C ARG A 189 8.14 13.78 -5.55
N PHE A 190 8.31 12.93 -4.54
CA PHE A 190 9.61 12.73 -3.91
C PHE A 190 10.61 12.05 -4.84
N THR A 191 10.17 11.35 -5.90
CA THR A 191 11.07 10.79 -6.92
C THR A 191 11.63 11.86 -7.86
N LEU A 192 11.25 13.13 -7.67
CA LEU A 192 11.77 14.27 -8.42
C LEU A 192 12.81 15.06 -7.60
N ASP A 193 12.96 14.77 -6.31
CA ASP A 193 13.94 15.45 -5.46
C ASP A 193 15.30 14.76 -5.60
N THR A 194 16.19 15.41 -6.35
CA THR A 194 17.56 14.94 -6.62
C THR A 194 18.36 14.67 -5.35
N GLU A 195 18.23 15.51 -4.31
CA GLU A 195 19.04 15.33 -3.11
C GLU A 195 18.52 14.17 -2.26
N LEU A 196 17.19 14.00 -2.20
CA LEU A 196 16.57 12.87 -1.52
C LEU A 196 16.91 11.55 -2.23
N LEU A 197 16.94 11.54 -3.56
CA LEU A 197 17.38 10.39 -4.33
C LEU A 197 18.85 10.07 -4.06
N ASP A 198 19.75 11.06 -4.10
CA ASP A 198 21.16 10.86 -3.78
C ASP A 198 21.35 10.28 -2.37
N PHE A 199 20.51 10.69 -1.41
CA PHE A 199 20.48 10.12 -0.06
C PHE A 199 19.98 8.67 -0.04
N ALA A 200 18.92 8.38 -0.77
CA ALA A 200 18.36 7.02 -0.84
C ALA A 200 19.34 6.03 -1.47
N PHE A 201 19.99 6.43 -2.56
CA PHE A 201 21.01 5.65 -3.28
C PHE A 201 22.36 5.58 -2.52
N GLY A 202 22.53 6.34 -1.43
CA GLY A 202 23.75 6.33 -0.62
C GLY A 202 24.93 7.09 -1.25
N THR A 203 24.66 7.95 -2.23
CA THR A 203 25.64 8.81 -2.90
C THR A 203 26.10 9.94 -1.98
N LYS A 204 25.15 10.62 -1.35
CA LYS A 204 25.38 11.80 -0.51
C LYS A 204 24.24 11.95 0.48
N GLY A 205 24.54 12.33 1.72
CA GLY A 205 23.52 12.55 2.74
C GLY A 205 23.94 13.54 3.82
N PRO A 206 22.98 14.05 4.59
CA PRO A 206 23.27 14.83 5.79
C PRO A 206 23.98 13.98 6.86
N ALA A 207 24.63 14.67 7.80
CA ALA A 207 25.04 14.02 9.04
C ALA A 207 23.78 13.65 9.86
N PRO A 208 23.73 12.45 10.46
CA PRO A 208 22.61 12.05 11.30
C PRO A 208 22.37 13.06 12.44
N ARG A 209 21.09 13.36 12.70
CA ARG A 209 20.65 14.19 13.82
C ARG A 209 19.96 13.35 14.88
N ALA A 210 19.73 13.94 16.06
CA ALA A 210 19.10 13.26 17.18
C ALA A 210 17.64 12.92 16.87
N VAL A 211 17.37 11.64 16.59
CA VAL A 211 16.02 11.08 16.45
C VAL A 211 15.80 10.05 17.56
N GLN A 212 14.81 10.28 18.41
CA GLN A 212 14.45 9.37 19.50
C GLN A 212 13.11 8.70 19.21
N THR A 213 13.06 7.38 19.30
CA THR A 213 11.82 6.64 19.08
C THR A 213 11.05 6.47 20.39
N ILE A 214 9.79 6.91 20.40
CA ILE A 214 8.86 6.78 21.54
C ILE A 214 7.67 5.92 21.12
N ARG A 215 7.27 4.97 21.96
CA ARG A 215 6.17 4.02 21.67
C ARG A 215 5.01 4.09 22.66
N ASN A 216 5.10 4.93 23.69
CA ASN A 216 4.06 5.09 24.70
C ASN A 216 3.89 6.57 25.08
N VAL A 217 2.71 6.91 25.58
CA VAL A 217 2.33 8.29 25.88
C VAL A 217 3.04 8.80 27.12
N GLU A 218 3.29 7.93 28.09
CA GLU A 218 3.91 8.29 29.36
C GLU A 218 5.33 8.86 29.14
N ALA A 219 6.12 8.20 28.29
CA ALA A 219 7.46 8.66 27.92
C ALA A 219 7.41 9.94 27.08
N MET A 220 6.42 10.08 26.18
CA MET A 220 6.22 11.32 25.42
C MET A 220 5.92 12.50 26.37
N THR A 221 4.95 12.34 27.25
CA THR A 221 4.53 13.37 28.20
C THR A 221 5.67 13.71 29.15
N ALA A 222 6.38 12.72 29.69
CA ALA A 222 7.55 12.96 30.54
C ALA A 222 8.65 13.76 29.81
N TYR A 223 8.90 13.48 28.52
CA TYR A 223 9.84 14.26 27.72
C TYR A 223 9.36 15.70 27.56
N LEU A 224 8.09 15.90 27.19
CA LEU A 224 7.51 17.22 26.98
C LEU A 224 7.47 18.06 28.27
N ASP A 225 7.20 17.43 29.41
CA ASP A 225 7.22 18.09 30.72
C ASP A 225 8.63 18.56 31.09
N ALA A 226 9.66 17.74 30.81
CA ALA A 226 11.06 18.03 31.10
C ALA A 226 11.73 18.97 30.10
N TYR A 227 11.25 19.02 28.86
CA TYR A 227 11.80 19.89 27.81
C TYR A 227 11.75 21.34 28.25
N ASP A 228 12.83 22.11 28.19
CA ASP A 228 12.90 23.48 28.72
C ASP A 228 12.90 24.57 27.62
N GLY A 229 12.86 24.17 26.35
CA GLY A 229 13.03 25.07 25.20
C GLY A 229 14.50 25.28 24.79
N SER A 230 15.46 24.57 25.39
CA SER A 230 16.89 24.74 25.11
C SER A 230 17.29 24.43 23.66
N HIS A 231 16.55 23.57 22.97
CA HIS A 231 16.82 23.12 21.60
C HIS A 231 15.56 23.07 20.75
N ALA A 232 15.66 23.05 19.43
CA ALA A 232 14.47 22.88 18.58
C ALA A 232 13.92 21.46 18.73
N LEU A 233 12.63 21.33 19.06
CA LEU A 233 11.98 20.03 19.26
C LEU A 233 10.88 19.79 18.23
N PHE A 234 10.94 18.63 17.59
CA PHE A 234 9.95 18.17 16.59
C PHE A 234 9.30 16.88 17.05
N LEU A 235 8.00 16.73 16.79
CA LEU A 235 7.23 15.51 17.03
C LEU A 235 6.81 14.95 15.67
N SER A 236 7.20 13.72 15.37
CA SER A 236 6.79 12.99 14.16
C SER A 236 5.98 11.77 14.56
N PHE A 237 4.65 11.89 14.51
CA PHE A 237 3.73 10.81 14.79
C PHE A 237 3.58 9.91 13.57
N THR A 238 3.87 8.62 13.76
CA THR A 238 3.92 7.62 12.70
C THR A 238 3.29 6.31 13.16
N SER A 239 3.07 5.40 12.22
CA SER A 239 2.61 4.04 12.48
C SER A 239 3.71 3.13 13.01
N GLY A 240 3.33 1.96 13.51
CA GLY A 240 4.24 0.83 13.68
C GLY A 240 4.56 0.14 12.34
N ILE A 241 5.27 -0.97 12.44
CA ILE A 241 5.75 -1.75 11.29
C ILE A 241 4.75 -2.84 10.93
N ASN A 242 4.47 -3.00 9.64
CA ASN A 242 3.80 -4.15 9.08
C ASN A 242 4.80 -5.32 8.97
N SER A 243 4.53 -6.40 9.69
CA SER A 243 5.38 -7.58 9.71
C SER A 243 5.55 -8.27 8.35
N HIS A 244 4.62 -8.06 7.42
CA HIS A 244 4.66 -8.70 6.09
C HIS A 244 5.60 -7.98 5.12
N THR A 245 5.79 -6.67 5.27
CA THR A 245 6.56 -5.85 4.32
C THR A 245 7.86 -5.32 4.92
N GLY A 246 7.95 -5.26 6.25
CA GLY A 246 9.03 -4.59 6.98
C GLY A 246 8.90 -3.07 7.04
N ARG A 247 7.86 -2.50 6.41
CA ARG A 247 7.59 -1.06 6.31
C ARG A 247 6.45 -0.60 7.21
N LEU A 248 6.19 0.70 7.26
CA LEU A 248 5.13 1.28 8.07
C LEU A 248 3.74 0.80 7.60
N TRP A 249 2.85 0.41 8.52
CA TRP A 249 1.52 -0.08 8.13
C TRP A 249 0.61 1.03 7.60
N CYS A 250 0.86 2.30 7.97
CA CYS A 250 0.13 3.43 7.43
C CYS A 250 0.77 3.87 6.10
N PRO A 251 0.04 3.80 4.97
CA PRO A 251 0.63 4.11 3.66
C PRO A 251 1.18 5.52 3.56
N PHE A 252 0.49 6.50 4.16
CA PHE A 252 0.97 7.89 4.15
C PHE A 252 2.20 8.08 5.05
N CYS A 253 2.28 7.35 6.18
CA CYS A 253 3.49 7.37 7.01
C CYS A 253 4.66 6.76 6.27
N ASP A 254 4.44 5.67 5.55
CA ASP A 254 5.48 5.00 4.76
C ASP A 254 6.06 5.89 3.66
N ILE A 255 5.19 6.63 2.96
CA ILE A 255 5.61 7.61 1.94
C ILE A 255 6.39 8.77 2.58
N ALA A 256 5.98 9.24 3.77
CA ALA A 256 6.59 10.39 4.43
C ALA A 256 7.88 10.06 5.21
N ASP A 257 8.15 8.79 5.51
CA ASP A 257 9.19 8.41 6.47
C ASP A 257 10.59 8.88 6.08
N LEU A 258 11.02 8.51 4.87
CA LEU A 258 12.35 8.85 4.37
C LEU A 258 12.49 10.37 4.09
N PRO A 259 11.52 11.04 3.43
CA PRO A 259 11.58 12.50 3.28
C PRO A 259 11.66 13.25 4.62
N LEU A 260 10.86 12.86 5.62
CA LEU A 260 10.88 13.53 6.93
C LEU A 260 12.21 13.35 7.65
N GLN A 261 12.78 12.14 7.60
CA GLN A 261 14.11 11.89 8.15
C GLN A 261 15.16 12.74 7.43
N TYR A 262 15.22 12.66 6.09
CA TYR A 262 16.21 13.37 5.29
C TYR A 262 16.14 14.88 5.52
N TYR A 263 14.95 15.48 5.42
CA TYR A 263 14.82 16.93 5.54
C TYR A 263 15.09 17.42 6.96
N PHE A 264 14.76 16.65 7.99
CA PHE A 264 15.17 16.98 9.36
C PHE A 264 16.70 16.95 9.50
N GLU A 265 17.34 15.87 9.07
CA GLU A 265 18.79 15.72 9.15
C GLU A 265 19.53 16.78 8.31
N GLN A 266 18.96 17.20 7.19
CA GLN A 266 19.58 18.20 6.33
C GLN A 266 19.34 19.64 6.80
N TYR A 267 18.11 19.98 7.22
CA TYR A 267 17.68 21.37 7.34
C TYR A 267 17.35 21.85 8.75
N ALA A 268 17.18 20.96 9.73
CA ALA A 268 16.93 21.37 11.11
C ALA A 268 18.18 22.01 11.76
N PRO A 269 18.01 22.79 12.84
CA PRO A 269 19.15 23.29 13.63
C PRO A 269 20.10 22.18 14.11
N PRO A 270 21.41 22.45 14.27
CA PRO A 270 22.40 21.48 14.79
C PRO A 270 22.02 20.78 16.10
N ASP A 271 21.37 21.51 17.02
CA ASP A 271 20.92 21.02 18.32
C ASP A 271 19.51 20.38 18.27
N ALA A 272 18.87 20.34 17.11
CA ALA A 272 17.49 19.89 17.01
C ALA A 272 17.31 18.40 17.35
N VAL A 273 16.18 18.10 18.00
CA VAL A 273 15.76 16.74 18.33
C VAL A 273 14.40 16.46 17.69
N MET A 274 14.26 15.29 17.08
CA MET A 274 12.96 14.75 16.64
C MET A 274 12.56 13.57 17.50
N LEU A 275 11.35 13.60 18.05
CA LEU A 275 10.70 12.44 18.65
C LEU A 275 9.89 11.73 17.57
N ARG A 276 10.34 10.55 17.15
CA ARG A 276 9.57 9.65 16.27
C ARG A 276 8.61 8.83 17.14
N ILE A 277 7.35 9.21 17.13
CA ILE A 277 6.32 8.67 18.03
C ILE A 277 5.49 7.64 17.28
N VAL A 278 5.66 6.37 17.63
CA VAL A 278 4.91 5.25 17.08
C VAL A 278 3.61 5.11 17.86
N VAL A 279 2.48 5.40 17.21
CA VAL A 279 1.18 5.48 17.91
C VAL A 279 0.50 4.14 18.17
N ALA A 280 0.82 3.12 17.37
CA ALA A 280 0.29 1.76 17.48
C ALA A 280 0.98 0.81 16.50
N ASP A 281 1.06 -0.49 16.85
CA ASP A 281 1.60 -1.52 15.96
C ASP A 281 0.61 -1.98 14.86
N SER A 282 -0.65 -1.55 14.91
CA SER A 282 -1.64 -1.84 13.85
C SER A 282 -2.67 -0.74 13.66
N TYR A 283 -3.30 -0.73 12.48
CA TYR A 283 -4.40 0.19 12.16
C TYR A 283 -5.58 0.06 13.14
N GLY A 284 -5.94 -1.17 13.53
CA GLY A 284 -7.02 -1.42 14.49
C GLY A 284 -6.73 -0.84 15.88
N ALA A 285 -5.49 -1.02 16.37
CA ALA A 285 -5.05 -0.44 17.63
C ALA A 285 -4.99 1.10 17.59
N TRP A 286 -4.65 1.70 16.45
CA TRP A 286 -4.73 3.15 16.25
C TRP A 286 -6.17 3.65 16.25
N LYS A 287 -7.08 2.97 15.54
CA LYS A 287 -8.49 3.37 15.44
C LYS A 287 -9.29 3.18 16.72
N ASN A 288 -8.78 2.42 17.69
CA ASN A 288 -9.40 2.27 19.00
C ASN A 288 -9.61 3.66 19.66
N PRO A 289 -10.86 4.05 20.02
CA PRO A 289 -11.13 5.30 20.73
C PRO A 289 -10.38 5.43 22.06
N LYS A 290 -9.96 4.31 22.66
CA LYS A 290 -9.18 4.25 23.90
C LYS A 290 -7.66 4.27 23.67
N ASN A 291 -7.19 4.43 22.44
CA ASN A 291 -5.76 4.56 22.16
C ASN A 291 -5.20 5.77 22.95
N PRO A 292 -4.18 5.59 23.81
CA PRO A 292 -3.68 6.67 24.67
C PRO A 292 -3.25 7.93 23.90
N PHE A 293 -2.65 7.78 22.72
CA PHE A 293 -2.20 8.92 21.91
C PHE A 293 -3.37 9.76 21.38
N ARG A 294 -4.59 9.18 21.30
CA ARG A 294 -5.81 9.90 20.93
C ARG A 294 -6.47 10.61 22.12
N LEU A 295 -6.16 10.19 23.35
CA LEU A 295 -6.77 10.71 24.58
C LEU A 295 -5.94 11.83 25.22
N GLN A 296 -4.61 11.76 25.11
CA GLN A 296 -3.72 12.79 25.64
C GLN A 296 -3.94 14.15 24.96
N THR A 297 -3.65 15.22 25.70
CA THR A 297 -3.84 16.61 25.23
C THR A 297 -2.53 17.39 25.09
N ALA A 298 -1.39 16.78 25.42
CA ALA A 298 -0.08 17.43 25.34
C ALA A 298 0.32 17.80 23.91
N ALA A 299 -0.02 16.95 22.94
CA ALA A 299 0.16 17.19 21.51
C ALA A 299 -0.95 16.51 20.73
N ARG A 300 -2.01 17.25 20.37
CA ARG A 300 -3.19 16.66 19.70
C ARG A 300 -2.82 16.01 18.37
N VAL A 301 -3.26 14.77 18.15
CA VAL A 301 -3.06 14.02 16.89
C VAL A 301 -4.43 13.58 16.36
N THR A 302 -4.77 14.02 15.15
CA THR A 302 -6.07 13.68 14.52
C THR A 302 -5.95 12.64 13.41
N GLY A 303 -4.76 12.52 12.81
CA GLY A 303 -4.45 11.61 11.72
C GLY A 303 -2.98 11.18 11.77
N LEU A 304 -2.57 10.41 10.76
CA LEU A 304 -1.17 10.03 10.58
C LEU A 304 -0.81 10.15 9.09
N PRO A 305 0.44 10.48 8.75
CA PRO A 305 1.47 11.01 9.65
C PRO A 305 1.12 12.42 10.14
N THR A 306 1.66 12.82 11.30
CA THR A 306 1.58 14.20 11.80
C THR A 306 2.97 14.66 12.19
N LEU A 307 3.40 15.80 11.65
CA LEU A 307 4.63 16.48 12.04
C LEU A 307 4.26 17.76 12.79
N SER A 308 4.87 17.97 13.95
CA SER A 308 4.67 19.17 14.75
C SER A 308 5.99 19.70 15.28
N ARG A 309 6.00 20.99 15.61
CA ARG A 309 7.09 21.66 16.32
C ARG A 309 6.63 22.08 17.70
N VAL A 310 7.51 21.93 18.68
CA VAL A 310 7.25 22.28 20.07
C VAL A 310 8.10 23.48 20.47
N SER A 311 7.46 24.48 21.07
CA SER A 311 8.13 25.62 21.69
C SER A 311 7.60 25.83 23.11
N ARG A 312 8.34 26.61 23.90
CA ARG A 312 7.85 27.15 25.16
C ARG A 312 7.58 28.63 25.01
N ASP A 313 6.40 29.05 25.42
CA ASP A 313 6.07 30.46 25.50
C ASP A 313 7.04 31.17 26.47
N ALA A 314 7.61 32.29 26.03
CA ALA A 314 8.68 32.96 26.76
C ALA A 314 8.21 33.47 28.13
N ALA A 315 6.94 33.91 28.23
CA ALA A 315 6.37 34.54 29.41
C ALA A 315 5.75 33.53 30.39
N THR A 316 4.94 32.61 29.88
CA THR A 316 4.17 31.63 30.68
C THR A 316 4.91 30.32 30.88
N LYS A 317 5.97 30.07 30.10
CA LYS A 317 6.64 28.77 29.97
C LYS A 317 5.69 27.64 29.53
N ALA A 318 4.48 27.97 29.10
CA ALA A 318 3.52 27.00 28.61
C ALA A 318 4.05 26.34 27.32
N LEU A 319 3.75 25.06 27.17
CA LEU A 319 4.12 24.29 26.00
C LEU A 319 3.16 24.63 24.85
N ALA A 320 3.71 25.00 23.70
CA ALA A 320 2.98 25.25 22.48
C ALA A 320 3.38 24.24 21.41
N VAL A 321 2.38 23.65 20.73
CA VAL A 321 2.58 22.70 19.64
C VAL A 321 1.97 23.27 18.37
N ARG A 322 2.80 23.41 17.32
CA ARG A 322 2.35 23.85 16.00
C ARG A 322 2.50 22.71 15.00
N GLU A 323 1.38 22.24 14.47
CA GLU A 323 1.34 21.21 13.43
C GLU A 323 1.76 21.78 12.06
N TYR A 324 2.48 20.98 11.29
CA TYR A 324 2.67 21.18 9.86
C TYR A 324 1.44 20.67 9.12
N THR A 325 0.66 21.60 8.57
CA THR A 325 -0.59 21.32 7.85
C THR A 325 -0.50 21.19 6.33
N PRO A 326 0.55 21.69 5.63
CA PRO A 326 0.70 21.45 4.19
C PRO A 326 0.99 19.97 3.86
N PHE A 327 0.97 19.66 2.56
CA PHE A 327 1.40 18.36 2.05
C PHE A 327 2.92 18.19 2.18
N PHE A 328 3.40 17.04 2.65
CA PHE A 328 4.85 16.80 2.84
C PHE A 328 5.64 16.87 1.53
N GLU A 329 4.98 16.64 0.39
CA GLU A 329 5.54 16.80 -0.95
C GLU A 329 5.85 18.27 -1.30
N ASN A 330 5.34 19.23 -0.52
CA ASN A 330 5.70 20.64 -0.65
C ASN A 330 7.05 20.90 0.02
N ARG A 331 8.12 20.56 -0.70
CA ARG A 331 9.51 20.68 -0.25
C ARG A 331 9.82 22.06 0.33
N ALA A 332 9.41 23.14 -0.33
CA ALA A 332 9.74 24.49 0.11
C ALA A 332 9.16 24.80 1.51
N GLU A 333 7.89 24.46 1.73
CA GLU A 333 7.24 24.66 3.02
C GLU A 333 7.77 23.71 4.09
N LEU A 334 8.08 22.46 3.72
CA LEU A 334 8.64 21.47 4.66
C LEU A 334 10.05 21.87 5.12
N VAL A 335 10.90 22.32 4.20
CA VAL A 335 12.23 22.87 4.51
C VAL A 335 12.10 24.11 5.41
N ALA A 336 11.22 25.05 5.06
CA ALA A 336 10.98 26.24 5.88
C ALA A 336 10.49 25.88 7.29
N PHE A 337 9.68 24.83 7.42
CA PHE A 337 9.20 24.35 8.73
C PHE A 337 10.33 23.83 9.61
N PHE A 338 11.30 23.10 9.05
CA PHE A 338 12.48 22.63 9.79
C PHE A 338 13.47 23.75 10.10
N GLN A 339 13.61 24.73 9.21
CA GLN A 339 14.57 25.83 9.35
C GLN A 339 14.10 26.96 10.26
N ALA A 340 12.79 27.15 10.42
CA ALA A 340 12.25 28.27 11.17
C ALA A 340 12.92 28.38 12.56
N ASP A 341 13.21 29.59 13.03
CA ASP A 341 13.81 29.80 14.35
C ASP A 341 12.85 29.47 15.51
N LYS A 342 13.41 29.39 16.73
CA LYS A 342 12.70 29.02 17.97
C LYS A 342 11.52 29.93 18.28
#